data_AF-A0A7R9BU84-F1
#
_entry.id   AF-A0A7R9BU84-F1
#
_cell.length_a   1.000
_cell.length_b   1.000
_cell.length_c   1.000
_cell.angle_alpha   90.00
_cell.angle_beta   90.00
_cell.angle_gamma   90.00
#
_symmetry.space_group_name_H-M   'P 1'
#
loop_
_entity.id
_entity.type
_entity.pdbx_description
1 polymer ?
#
loop_
_entity_poly.entity_id
_entity_poly.type
_entity_poly.pdbx_seq_one_letter_code
_entity_poly.pdbx_strand_id
1 'polypeptide(L)'
;MSDSESQGVGESEERMKKESLMNASEWLQGYFTLKEKRTLEDKDIPIYLDSIGWLASQRLGEYAKRHAKHEFVDSRYEGLHTDFPEYEPHLSQLAKESYSGILRRQLMIWIVVVLTALVIACVAALLDIGTGFLQHTKFSTPKAAGSGFAQVKSYMNGLRVPFNQHFKVFVVRVVGLAFGIAAGLAIGQEGPMIHVGASIGAGVGYGRHSFLYEKLKVQMPGTRLLRYDKDRRFFTSMGAAAGLACAFGSPLGGLLFMMEEGANFWKFSLTFKAFSCCVLTVLFYNVIMTRYEMSDSKSLHVIGILNLGTFPGIHFSFVDILVCIVLGALGGVIGATYIFLNGKLANFRKKYVSNKYIKMVEVVLVAVSIASIALTCLIFSNECMDLSSLHGSPLVRSREVWESGSRVPSLVDPVYLNCPPGTFNVMGNVWLRPGPYLLRGLFHDPPGTYPVRVIGPFSLIWICLSCWCLGLAVPAGLFVPNLVAGASFGRLLGEIIYPHFKDDWCRPEKMAFWGSVAVLNGIVRYYLALTAVFVESTDTLILGFPIM
;
A
#
# COMPACT_ATOMS: atom_id res chain seq x y z
N MET A 1 43.00 -31.93 16.15
CA MET A 1 43.08 -31.89 14.67
C MET A 1 41.84 -31.18 14.13
N SER A 2 41.58 -29.97 14.65
CA SER A 2 40.29 -29.25 14.49
C SER A 2 40.46 -27.74 14.59
N ASP A 3 41.55 -27.26 15.21
CA ASP A 3 41.82 -25.83 15.38
C ASP A 3 42.74 -25.23 14.31
N SER A 4 43.27 -26.06 13.39
CA SER A 4 44.11 -25.63 12.26
C SER A 4 43.32 -25.30 10.99
N GLU A 5 42.08 -25.76 10.84
CA GLU A 5 41.25 -25.47 9.66
C GLU A 5 40.48 -24.14 9.79
N SER A 6 40.18 -23.69 11.02
CA SER A 6 39.45 -22.43 11.25
C SER A 6 40.29 -21.17 10.95
N GLN A 7 41.60 -21.22 11.17
CA GLN A 7 42.51 -20.12 10.83
C GLN A 7 42.74 -20.00 9.32
N GLY A 8 42.89 -21.12 8.60
CA GLY A 8 43.13 -21.12 7.15
C GLY A 8 41.97 -20.55 6.32
N VAL A 9 40.72 -20.78 6.75
CA VAL A 9 39.55 -20.19 6.06
C VAL A 9 39.51 -18.68 6.23
N GLY A 10 39.80 -18.17 7.43
CA GLY A 10 39.84 -16.73 7.71
C GLY A 10 40.89 -15.98 6.88
N GLU A 11 42.11 -16.51 6.81
CA GLU A 11 43.16 -15.95 5.95
C GLU A 11 42.79 -16.02 4.47
N SER A 12 42.12 -17.08 4.00
CA SER A 12 41.68 -17.20 2.60
C SER A 12 40.59 -16.18 2.22
N GLU A 13 39.63 -15.92 3.10
CA GLU A 13 38.62 -14.88 2.90
C GLU A 13 39.24 -13.48 2.89
N GLU A 14 40.18 -13.22 3.80
CA GLU A 14 40.82 -11.90 3.88
C GLU A 14 41.77 -11.66 2.69
N ARG A 15 42.39 -12.71 2.16
CA ARG A 15 43.19 -12.67 0.92
C ARG A 15 42.31 -12.44 -0.31
N MET A 16 41.18 -13.16 -0.44
CA MET A 16 40.18 -12.89 -1.49
C MET A 16 39.60 -11.47 -1.40
N LYS A 17 39.35 -10.94 -0.19
CA LYS A 17 38.92 -9.55 0.00
C LYS A 17 40.01 -8.56 -0.42
N LYS A 18 41.29 -8.82 -0.13
CA LYS A 18 42.41 -7.98 -0.58
C LYS A 18 42.62 -8.03 -2.10
N GLU A 19 42.54 -9.21 -2.72
CA GLU A 19 42.67 -9.37 -4.18
C GLU A 19 41.48 -8.76 -4.94
N SER A 20 40.25 -8.94 -4.46
CA SER A 20 39.07 -8.27 -5.05
C SER A 20 39.09 -6.75 -4.87
N LEU A 21 39.63 -6.23 -3.75
CA LEU A 21 39.86 -4.79 -3.57
C LEU A 21 40.94 -4.23 -4.50
N MET A 22 42.04 -4.97 -4.74
CA MET A 22 43.04 -4.56 -5.74
C MET A 22 42.44 -4.55 -7.14
N ASN A 23 41.80 -5.65 -7.57
CA ASN A 23 41.16 -5.75 -8.88
C ASN A 23 40.08 -4.66 -9.09
N ALA A 24 39.29 -4.32 -8.07
CA ALA A 24 38.31 -3.23 -8.16
C ALA A 24 38.99 -1.84 -8.27
N SER A 25 40.12 -1.63 -7.59
CA SER A 25 40.89 -0.38 -7.69
C SER A 25 41.58 -0.21 -9.04
N GLU A 26 42.16 -1.28 -9.59
CA GLU A 26 42.75 -1.31 -10.94
C GLU A 26 41.67 -1.15 -12.02
N TRP A 27 40.51 -1.79 -11.86
CA TRP A 27 39.39 -1.63 -12.79
C TRP A 27 38.83 -0.21 -12.78
N LEU A 28 38.73 0.44 -11.61
CA LEU A 28 38.35 1.86 -11.51
C LEU A 28 39.42 2.78 -12.14
N GLN A 29 40.71 2.55 -11.89
CA GLN A 29 41.78 3.31 -12.55
C GLN A 29 41.76 3.15 -14.08
N GLY A 30 41.54 1.92 -14.57
CA GLY A 30 41.39 1.64 -16.00
C GLY A 30 40.13 2.29 -16.61
N TYR A 31 39.00 2.25 -15.91
CA TYR A 31 37.74 2.81 -16.39
C TYR A 31 37.78 4.34 -16.51
N PHE A 32 38.41 5.02 -15.56
CA PHE A 32 38.57 6.49 -15.62
C PHE A 32 39.64 6.92 -16.63
N THR A 33 40.82 6.27 -16.69
CA THR A 33 41.85 6.59 -17.71
C THR A 33 41.36 6.36 -19.15
N LEU A 34 40.51 5.35 -19.39
CA LEU A 34 39.87 5.13 -20.70
C LEU A 34 38.81 6.20 -21.02
N LYS A 35 38.03 6.63 -20.02
CA LYS A 35 36.99 7.65 -20.21
C LYS A 35 37.59 9.03 -20.46
N GLU A 36 38.67 9.37 -19.76
CA GLU A 36 39.39 10.64 -19.88
C GLU A 36 40.15 10.74 -21.21
N LYS A 37 40.82 9.66 -21.66
CA LYS A 37 41.39 9.58 -23.02
C LYS A 37 40.34 9.78 -24.12
N ARG A 38 39.16 9.17 -24.01
CA ARG A 38 38.07 9.35 -25.01
C ARG A 38 37.50 10.76 -25.10
N THR A 39 37.64 11.57 -24.06
CA THR A 39 37.24 12.98 -24.08
C THR A 39 38.34 13.94 -24.55
N LEU A 40 39.57 13.46 -24.71
CA LEU A 40 40.75 14.28 -25.04
C LEU A 40 41.25 14.11 -26.48
N GLU A 41 40.84 13.07 -27.22
CA GLU A 41 41.17 12.90 -28.65
C GLU A 41 40.52 13.96 -29.57
N ASP A 42 39.62 14.81 -29.05
CA ASP A 42 38.82 15.77 -29.84
C ASP A 42 39.25 17.24 -29.67
N LYS A 43 40.18 17.58 -28.74
CA LYS A 43 40.66 18.97 -28.51
C LYS A 43 42.09 19.08 -27.96
N ASP A 44 42.95 19.79 -28.70
CA ASP A 44 44.28 20.22 -28.23
C ASP A 44 44.20 21.21 -27.05
N ILE A 45 44.43 20.74 -25.82
CA ILE A 45 44.51 21.55 -24.59
C ILE A 45 45.64 21.02 -23.68
N PRO A 46 46.57 21.85 -23.15
CA PRO A 46 47.84 21.36 -22.61
C PRO A 46 47.80 20.91 -21.13
N ILE A 47 48.18 19.64 -20.89
CA ILE A 47 49.06 19.04 -19.84
C ILE A 47 48.79 19.34 -18.33
N TYR A 48 48.12 20.41 -17.92
CA TYR A 48 47.95 20.79 -16.50
C TYR A 48 46.79 20.10 -15.76
N LEU A 49 46.05 19.18 -16.40
CA LEU A 49 44.86 18.54 -15.82
C LEU A 49 45.13 17.22 -15.07
N ASP A 50 46.17 16.47 -15.43
CA ASP A 50 46.47 15.15 -14.84
C ASP A 50 46.64 15.18 -13.31
N SER A 51 47.29 16.22 -12.79
CA SER A 51 47.56 16.38 -11.35
C SER A 51 46.28 16.69 -10.54
N ILE A 52 45.27 17.31 -11.17
CA ILE A 52 43.97 17.58 -10.54
C ILE A 52 43.09 16.32 -10.53
N GLY A 53 43.07 15.57 -11.64
CA GLY A 53 42.36 14.29 -11.73
C GLY A 53 42.90 13.26 -10.72
N TRP A 54 44.22 13.16 -10.57
CA TRP A 54 44.87 12.28 -9.60
C TRP A 54 44.48 12.62 -8.14
N LEU A 55 44.55 13.90 -7.75
CA LEU A 55 44.16 14.37 -6.41
C LEU A 55 42.66 14.18 -6.13
N ALA A 56 41.79 14.36 -7.13
CA ALA A 56 40.36 14.09 -7.00
C ALA A 56 40.08 12.60 -6.77
N SER A 57 40.76 11.71 -7.51
CA SER A 57 40.60 10.25 -7.36
C SER A 57 41.00 9.75 -5.97
N GLN A 58 42.09 10.28 -5.39
CA GLN A 58 42.51 9.89 -4.03
C GLN A 58 41.52 10.36 -2.96
N ARG A 59 41.01 11.60 -3.05
CA ARG A 59 40.00 12.11 -2.10
C ARG A 59 38.67 11.35 -2.19
N LEU A 60 38.22 10.99 -3.40
CA LEU A 60 37.05 10.12 -3.60
C LEU A 60 37.28 8.70 -3.08
N GLY A 61 38.48 8.14 -3.26
CA GLY A 61 38.88 6.85 -2.71
C GLY A 61 38.85 6.80 -1.18
N GLU A 62 39.30 7.86 -0.51
CA GLU A 62 39.15 7.97 0.96
C GLU A 62 37.71 8.18 1.40
N TYR A 63 36.92 8.99 0.68
CA TYR A 63 35.52 9.24 1.00
C TYR A 63 34.69 7.94 0.91
N ALA A 64 34.89 7.16 -0.17
CA ALA A 64 34.30 5.84 -0.34
C ALA A 64 34.72 4.87 0.78
N LYS A 65 36.01 4.82 1.14
CA LYS A 65 36.51 3.97 2.25
C LYS A 65 35.92 4.35 3.61
N ARG A 66 35.60 5.62 3.87
CA ARG A 66 34.97 6.07 5.13
C ARG A 66 33.48 5.73 5.20
N HIS A 67 32.75 5.75 4.07
CA HIS A 67 31.31 5.45 4.03
C HIS A 67 30.96 3.96 3.79
N ALA A 68 31.87 3.15 3.22
CA ALA A 68 31.65 1.74 2.93
C ALA A 68 31.34 0.82 4.14
N LYS A 69 31.50 1.31 5.39
CA LYS A 69 31.11 0.56 6.60
C LYS A 69 29.60 0.43 6.82
N HIS A 70 28.76 1.22 6.14
CA HIS A 70 27.31 1.21 6.34
C HIS A 70 26.48 0.82 5.10
N GLU A 71 27.08 0.78 3.90
CA GLU A 71 26.37 0.49 2.64
C GLU A 71 26.97 -0.71 1.88
N PHE A 72 27.00 -1.87 2.52
CA PHE A 72 27.01 -3.12 1.75
C PHE A 72 25.57 -3.45 1.33
N VAL A 73 25.24 -3.18 0.06
CA VAL A 73 24.10 -3.83 -0.59
C VAL A 73 24.39 -5.34 -0.59
N ASP A 74 23.57 -6.09 0.14
CA ASP A 74 23.65 -7.54 0.25
C ASP A 74 23.66 -8.15 -1.17
N SER A 75 24.68 -8.95 -1.48
CA SER A 75 24.98 -9.45 -2.84
C SER A 75 23.86 -10.31 -3.44
N ARG A 76 22.84 -10.66 -2.64
CA ARG A 76 21.60 -11.33 -3.08
C ARG A 76 20.61 -10.40 -3.81
N TYR A 77 20.83 -9.09 -3.83
CA TYR A 77 19.99 -8.12 -4.55
C TYR A 77 20.73 -7.55 -5.76
N GLU A 78 20.30 -7.95 -6.96
CA GLU A 78 20.81 -7.40 -8.21
C GLU A 78 20.15 -6.05 -8.55
N GLY A 79 20.90 -5.16 -9.20
CA GLY A 79 20.33 -4.00 -9.87
C GLY A 79 19.49 -4.39 -11.10
N LEU A 80 18.42 -3.66 -11.35
CA LEU A 80 17.62 -3.78 -12.56
C LEU A 80 18.23 -2.90 -13.66
N HIS A 81 18.63 -3.50 -14.78
CA HIS A 81 19.21 -2.77 -15.90
C HIS A 81 18.12 -1.96 -16.64
N THR A 82 17.88 -0.72 -16.20
CA THR A 82 16.90 0.18 -16.82
C THR A 82 17.48 1.09 -17.91
N ASP A 83 18.79 1.26 -17.91
CA ASP A 83 19.51 2.00 -18.93
C ASP A 83 19.83 1.08 -20.11
N PHE A 84 19.72 1.62 -21.32
CA PHE A 84 20.13 0.88 -22.51
C PHE A 84 21.66 0.88 -22.59
N PRO A 85 22.31 -0.27 -22.83
CA PRO A 85 23.66 -0.24 -23.37
C PRO A 85 23.59 0.40 -24.76
N GLU A 86 24.24 1.55 -24.94
CA GLU A 86 24.42 2.21 -26.25
C GLU A 86 25.45 1.44 -27.09
N TYR A 87 25.12 0.19 -27.39
CA TYR A 87 25.89 -0.73 -28.23
C TYR A 87 25.34 -0.71 -29.65
N GLU A 88 26.23 -0.66 -30.65
CA GLU A 88 25.90 -0.71 -32.09
C GLU A 88 24.84 -1.74 -32.52
N PRO A 89 24.82 -3.00 -32.03
CA PRO A 89 23.76 -3.95 -32.38
C PRO A 89 22.35 -3.51 -31.97
N HIS A 90 22.20 -2.69 -30.91
CA HIS A 90 20.89 -2.16 -30.51
C HIS A 90 20.50 -0.93 -31.34
N LEU A 91 21.46 -0.03 -31.61
CA LEU A 91 21.24 1.13 -32.49
C LEU A 91 20.89 0.71 -33.92
N SER A 92 21.56 -0.32 -34.45
CA SER A 92 21.25 -0.88 -35.77
C SER A 92 19.94 -1.69 -35.81
N GLN A 93 19.45 -2.19 -34.67
CA GLN A 93 18.08 -2.73 -34.57
C GLN A 93 17.04 -1.60 -34.60
N LEU A 94 17.23 -0.53 -33.82
CA LEU A 94 16.35 0.65 -33.83
C LEU A 94 16.31 1.33 -35.22
N ALA A 95 17.45 1.46 -35.89
CA ALA A 95 17.53 1.98 -37.25
C ALA A 95 16.84 1.09 -38.30
N LYS A 96 16.58 -0.18 -37.97
CA LYS A 96 15.82 -1.14 -38.79
C LYS A 96 14.34 -1.25 -38.36
N GLU A 97 13.90 -0.57 -37.31
CA GLU A 97 12.48 -0.55 -36.93
C GLU A 97 11.68 0.29 -37.94
N SER A 98 11.07 -0.41 -38.90
CA SER A 98 10.02 0.16 -39.75
C SER A 98 8.94 0.85 -38.90
N TYR A 99 8.35 1.93 -39.42
CA TYR A 99 7.18 2.60 -38.82
C TYR A 99 6.06 1.62 -38.40
N SER A 100 5.88 0.53 -39.17
CA SER A 100 4.95 -0.56 -38.84
C SER A 100 5.28 -1.31 -37.54
N GLY A 101 6.56 -1.45 -37.20
CA GLY A 101 7.05 -2.04 -35.95
C GLY A 101 6.78 -1.14 -34.74
N ILE A 102 7.07 0.16 -34.88
CA ILE A 102 6.78 1.18 -33.86
C ILE A 102 5.27 1.22 -33.56
N LEU A 103 4.43 1.24 -34.60
CA LEU A 103 2.97 1.23 -34.46
C LEU A 103 2.47 -0.05 -33.77
N ARG A 104 2.98 -1.22 -34.16
CA ARG A 104 2.67 -2.51 -33.50
C ARG A 104 3.08 -2.50 -32.02
N ARG A 105 4.25 -1.93 -31.68
CA ARG A 105 4.69 -1.84 -30.29
C ARG A 105 3.78 -0.93 -29.45
N GLN A 106 3.38 0.23 -29.98
CA GLN A 106 2.43 1.12 -29.27
C GLN A 106 1.04 0.48 -29.10
N LEU A 107 0.53 -0.20 -30.14
CA LEU A 107 -0.74 -0.93 -30.06
C LEU A 107 -0.69 -2.05 -29.00
N MET A 108 0.40 -2.82 -28.96
CA MET A 108 0.59 -3.86 -27.93
C MET A 108 0.67 -3.27 -26.52
N ILE A 109 1.27 -2.09 -26.32
CA ILE A 109 1.27 -1.41 -25.02
C ILE A 109 -0.17 -1.07 -24.60
N TRP A 110 -0.99 -0.52 -25.49
CA TRP A 110 -2.39 -0.21 -25.19
C TRP A 110 -3.24 -1.46 -24.91
N ILE A 111 -3.03 -2.56 -25.64
CA ILE A 111 -3.67 -3.85 -25.35
C ILE A 111 -3.28 -4.35 -23.94
N VAL A 112 -1.98 -4.26 -23.59
CA VAL A 112 -1.50 -4.62 -22.24
C VAL A 112 -2.11 -3.72 -21.16
N VAL A 113 -2.26 -2.41 -21.41
CA VAL A 113 -2.94 -1.46 -20.49
C VAL A 113 -4.37 -1.90 -20.21
N VAL A 114 -5.18 -2.12 -21.25
CA VAL A 114 -6.60 -2.51 -21.10
C VAL A 114 -6.73 -3.88 -20.41
N LEU A 115 -5.92 -4.86 -20.80
CA LEU A 115 -5.92 -6.19 -20.17
C LEU A 115 -5.47 -6.15 -18.71
N THR A 116 -4.46 -5.34 -18.37
CA THR A 116 -4.01 -5.15 -16.99
C THR A 116 -5.13 -4.56 -16.15
N ALA A 117 -5.78 -3.50 -16.64
CA ALA A 117 -6.90 -2.87 -15.95
C ALA A 117 -8.07 -3.84 -15.71
N LEU A 118 -8.47 -4.59 -16.73
CA LEU A 118 -9.56 -5.56 -16.63
C LEU A 118 -9.25 -6.69 -15.63
N VAL A 119 -8.04 -7.26 -15.67
CA VAL A 119 -7.65 -8.34 -14.76
C VAL A 119 -7.53 -7.84 -13.32
N ILE A 120 -7.03 -6.62 -13.08
CA ILE A 120 -6.99 -6.00 -11.76
C ILE A 120 -8.42 -5.80 -11.22
N ALA A 121 -9.32 -5.24 -12.02
CA ALA A 121 -10.72 -5.03 -11.65
C ALA A 121 -11.45 -6.33 -11.31
N CYS A 122 -11.30 -7.37 -12.14
CA CYS A 122 -11.89 -8.69 -11.88
C CYS A 122 -11.35 -9.33 -10.59
N VAL A 123 -10.04 -9.23 -10.32
CA VAL A 123 -9.44 -9.79 -9.09
C VAL A 123 -9.88 -9.00 -7.85
N ALA A 124 -10.01 -7.68 -7.95
CA ALA A 124 -10.54 -6.84 -6.88
C ALA A 124 -12.00 -7.18 -6.55
N ALA A 125 -12.88 -7.27 -7.57
CA ALA A 125 -14.28 -7.64 -7.36
C ALA A 125 -14.44 -9.07 -6.80
N LEU A 126 -13.62 -10.04 -7.26
CA LEU A 126 -13.61 -11.39 -6.69
C LEU A 126 -13.12 -11.43 -5.24
N LEU A 127 -12.18 -10.56 -4.86
CA LEU A 127 -11.75 -10.40 -3.46
C LEU A 127 -12.87 -9.80 -2.61
N ASP A 128 -13.54 -8.76 -3.08
CA ASP A 128 -14.58 -8.07 -2.32
C ASP A 128 -15.81 -8.98 -2.12
N ILE A 129 -16.33 -9.56 -3.20
CA ILE A 129 -17.42 -10.57 -3.16
C ILE A 129 -17.01 -11.79 -2.30
N GLY A 130 -15.77 -12.26 -2.43
CA GLY A 130 -15.26 -13.41 -1.68
C GLY A 130 -15.14 -13.12 -0.18
N THR A 131 -14.68 -11.93 0.20
CA THR A 131 -14.57 -11.54 1.61
C THR A 131 -15.94 -11.32 2.23
N GLY A 132 -16.88 -10.68 1.54
CA GLY A 132 -18.27 -10.56 1.97
C GLY A 132 -18.93 -11.94 2.19
N PHE A 133 -18.77 -12.87 1.24
CA PHE A 133 -19.31 -14.23 1.39
C PHE A 133 -18.67 -15.00 2.58
N LEU A 134 -17.35 -14.90 2.76
CA LEU A 134 -16.67 -15.51 3.90
C LEU A 134 -17.13 -14.90 5.24
N GLN A 135 -17.42 -13.59 5.28
CA GLN A 135 -17.96 -12.93 6.47
C GLN A 135 -19.43 -13.34 6.74
N HIS A 136 -20.24 -13.60 5.72
CA HIS A 136 -21.63 -14.06 5.90
C HIS A 136 -21.77 -15.51 6.42
N THR A 137 -20.78 -16.39 6.18
CA THR A 137 -20.91 -17.84 6.45
C THR A 137 -20.76 -18.24 7.93
N LYS A 138 -20.86 -17.29 8.88
CA LYS A 138 -20.78 -17.50 10.35
C LYS A 138 -19.48 -18.15 10.86
N PHE A 139 -18.46 -18.31 10.03
CA PHE A 139 -17.13 -18.74 10.46
C PHE A 139 -16.31 -17.54 10.96
N SER A 140 -16.61 -17.12 12.20
CA SER A 140 -15.71 -16.26 12.99
C SER A 140 -14.34 -16.94 13.21
N THR A 141 -13.29 -16.16 13.50
CA THR A 141 -11.84 -16.52 13.70
C THR A 141 -10.98 -16.56 12.42
N PRO A 142 -9.62 -16.56 12.50
CA PRO A 142 -8.64 -15.58 13.04
C PRO A 142 -7.80 -14.85 11.91
N LYS A 143 -7.86 -13.50 11.72
CA LYS A 143 -7.16 -12.83 10.56
C LYS A 143 -5.63 -12.93 10.68
N ALA A 144 -4.94 -12.53 9.61
CA ALA A 144 -3.57 -12.93 9.36
C ALA A 144 -2.86 -11.89 8.44
N ALA A 145 -1.66 -11.34 8.78
CA ALA A 145 -1.15 -10.07 8.18
C ALA A 145 0.23 -10.02 7.42
N GLY A 146 0.40 -9.05 6.48
CA GLY A 146 1.68 -8.56 5.85
C GLY A 146 1.62 -8.02 4.39
N SER A 147 1.89 -6.73 4.11
CA SER A 147 1.40 -6.07 2.86
C SER A 147 2.07 -6.45 1.53
N GLY A 148 3.36 -6.77 1.51
CA GLY A 148 4.13 -6.92 0.25
C GLY A 148 4.45 -5.62 -0.48
N PHE A 149 3.91 -4.49 -0.01
CA PHE A 149 4.10 -3.16 -0.58
C PHE A 149 5.59 -2.78 -0.69
N ALA A 150 6.38 -2.99 0.37
CA ALA A 150 7.80 -2.65 0.40
C ALA A 150 8.61 -3.38 -0.69
N GLN A 151 8.21 -4.59 -1.09
CA GLN A 151 8.85 -5.36 -2.14
C GLN A 151 8.59 -4.75 -3.53
N VAL A 152 7.41 -4.16 -3.73
CA VAL A 152 7.06 -3.39 -4.93
C VAL A 152 7.89 -2.10 -4.95
N LYS A 153 7.95 -1.35 -3.85
CA LYS A 153 8.78 -0.13 -3.72
C LYS A 153 10.25 -0.38 -4.10
N SER A 154 10.88 -1.43 -3.54
CA SER A 154 12.27 -1.78 -3.90
C SER A 154 12.43 -2.15 -5.38
N TYR A 155 11.43 -2.82 -5.99
CA TYR A 155 11.46 -3.11 -7.43
C TYR A 155 11.25 -1.85 -8.29
N MET A 156 10.37 -0.95 -7.86
CA MET A 156 10.15 0.36 -8.48
C MET A 156 11.37 1.28 -8.37
N ASN A 157 12.21 1.13 -7.33
CA ASN A 157 13.51 1.78 -7.20
C ASN A 157 14.62 1.15 -8.05
N GLY A 158 14.37 -0.02 -8.66
CA GLY A 158 15.34 -0.70 -9.51
C GLY A 158 16.15 -1.82 -8.83
N LEU A 159 15.68 -2.40 -7.72
CA LEU A 159 16.25 -3.63 -7.15
C LEU A 159 15.45 -4.86 -7.58
N ARG A 160 16.13 -5.88 -8.13
CA ARG A 160 15.53 -7.18 -8.43
C ARG A 160 15.29 -7.96 -7.15
N VAL A 161 14.08 -7.83 -6.59
CA VAL A 161 13.64 -8.67 -5.46
C VAL A 161 13.28 -10.07 -5.96
N PRO A 162 13.93 -11.14 -5.48
CA PRO A 162 13.60 -12.50 -5.90
C PRO A 162 12.17 -12.89 -5.48
N PHE A 163 11.52 -13.72 -6.30
CA PHE A 163 10.17 -14.25 -6.10
C PHE A 163 8.99 -13.25 -6.10
N ASN A 164 9.26 -11.94 -6.08
CA ASN A 164 8.26 -10.86 -5.94
C ASN A 164 7.08 -10.95 -6.92
N GLN A 165 7.31 -11.43 -8.15
CA GLN A 165 6.33 -11.44 -9.25
C GLN A 165 5.89 -12.85 -9.68
N HIS A 166 6.13 -13.89 -8.88
CA HIS A 166 5.71 -15.26 -9.24
C HIS A 166 4.22 -15.47 -8.97
N PHE A 167 3.50 -16.12 -9.89
CA PHE A 167 2.07 -16.44 -9.70
C PHE A 167 1.77 -17.26 -8.43
N LYS A 168 2.72 -18.09 -7.95
CA LYS A 168 2.58 -18.76 -6.66
C LYS A 168 2.41 -17.75 -5.51
N VAL A 169 3.17 -16.65 -5.53
CA VAL A 169 3.06 -15.55 -4.55
C VAL A 169 1.76 -14.79 -4.76
N PHE A 170 1.36 -14.50 -6.00
CA PHE A 170 0.07 -13.88 -6.31
C PHE A 170 -1.12 -14.68 -5.76
N VAL A 171 -1.21 -15.99 -6.03
CA VAL A 171 -2.31 -16.85 -5.54
C VAL A 171 -2.32 -16.91 -4.01
N VAL A 172 -1.15 -17.13 -3.39
CA VAL A 172 -1.03 -17.14 -1.91
C VAL A 172 -1.42 -15.79 -1.30
N ARG A 173 -1.14 -14.67 -1.98
CA ARG A 173 -1.57 -13.34 -1.52
C ARG A 173 -3.07 -13.13 -1.63
N VAL A 174 -3.69 -13.46 -2.77
CA VAL A 174 -5.15 -13.29 -2.97
C VAL A 174 -5.91 -14.18 -1.98
N VAL A 175 -5.60 -15.48 -1.94
CA VAL A 175 -6.29 -16.44 -1.06
C VAL A 175 -6.01 -16.17 0.42
N GLY A 176 -4.74 -15.92 0.77
CA GLY A 176 -4.36 -15.59 2.14
C GLY A 176 -4.92 -14.25 2.62
N LEU A 177 -5.24 -13.31 1.72
CA LEU A 177 -5.85 -12.04 2.08
C LEU A 177 -7.35 -12.20 2.34
N ALA A 178 -8.04 -13.06 1.59
CA ALA A 178 -9.45 -13.36 1.82
C ALA A 178 -9.66 -14.10 3.16
N PHE A 179 -8.89 -15.17 3.41
CA PHE A 179 -8.86 -15.83 4.72
C PHE A 179 -8.26 -14.95 5.82
N GLY A 180 -7.38 -14.02 5.43
CA GLY A 180 -7.02 -12.87 6.23
C GLY A 180 -8.29 -12.14 6.66
N ILE A 181 -8.96 -11.41 5.78
CA ILE A 181 -10.05 -10.47 6.11
C ILE A 181 -11.30 -11.12 6.73
N ALA A 182 -11.58 -12.40 6.47
CA ALA A 182 -12.74 -13.11 7.01
C ALA A 182 -12.84 -13.11 8.56
N ALA A 183 -11.75 -12.81 9.26
CA ALA A 183 -11.39 -13.60 10.42
C ALA A 183 -11.10 -12.84 11.76
N GLY A 184 -11.49 -11.56 11.98
CA GLY A 184 -11.14 -10.79 13.23
C GLY A 184 -10.21 -9.53 13.14
N LEU A 185 -8.87 -9.65 13.27
CA LEU A 185 -7.81 -8.59 13.40
C LEU A 185 -7.98 -7.19 12.74
N ALA A 186 -7.06 -6.29 13.10
CA ALA A 186 -6.79 -5.02 12.45
C ALA A 186 -5.96 -5.17 11.13
N ILE A 187 -6.60 -5.61 10.03
CA ILE A 187 -6.03 -5.62 8.66
C ILE A 187 -7.02 -5.12 7.59
N GLY A 188 -6.50 -4.62 6.45
CA GLY A 188 -7.28 -4.24 5.24
C GLY A 188 -6.75 -4.87 3.93
N GLN A 189 -7.46 -4.70 2.82
CA GLN A 189 -7.10 -5.26 1.49
C GLN A 189 -6.30 -4.30 0.60
N GLU A 190 -6.33 -3.02 0.93
CA GLU A 190 -5.95 -1.91 0.06
C GLU A 190 -4.44 -1.91 -0.25
N GLY A 191 -3.61 -2.20 0.76
CA GLY A 191 -2.16 -2.30 0.61
C GLY A 191 -1.70 -3.49 -0.26
N PRO A 192 -2.16 -4.73 0.00
CA PRO A 192 -1.93 -5.88 -0.85
C PRO A 192 -2.38 -5.68 -2.29
N MET A 193 -3.45 -4.90 -2.53
CA MET A 193 -3.95 -4.64 -3.88
C MET A 193 -2.90 -3.98 -4.79
N ILE A 194 -2.02 -3.15 -4.21
CA ILE A 194 -0.87 -2.53 -4.90
C ILE A 194 0.10 -3.62 -5.40
N HIS A 195 0.38 -4.65 -4.59
CA HIS A 195 1.26 -5.76 -4.96
C HIS A 195 0.58 -6.76 -5.92
N VAL A 196 -0.72 -7.00 -5.74
CA VAL A 196 -1.55 -7.80 -6.66
C VAL A 196 -1.55 -7.14 -8.04
N GLY A 197 -1.81 -5.83 -8.12
CA GLY A 197 -1.74 -5.05 -9.34
C GLY A 197 -0.35 -5.05 -9.98
N ALA A 198 0.71 -4.84 -9.19
CA ALA A 198 2.10 -4.92 -9.67
C ALA A 198 2.43 -6.30 -10.29
N SER A 199 1.94 -7.38 -9.67
CA SER A 199 2.11 -8.76 -10.16
C SER A 199 1.34 -9.00 -11.47
N ILE A 200 0.11 -8.49 -11.58
CA ILE A 200 -0.71 -8.58 -12.79
C ILE A 200 -0.04 -7.80 -13.93
N GLY A 201 0.35 -6.54 -13.71
CA GLY A 201 1.02 -5.71 -14.72
C GLY A 201 2.30 -6.35 -15.24
N ALA A 202 3.14 -6.89 -14.35
CA ALA A 202 4.33 -7.65 -14.74
C ALA A 202 4.00 -8.92 -15.55
N GLY A 203 2.99 -9.69 -15.13
CA GLY A 203 2.59 -10.93 -15.78
C GLY A 203 1.97 -10.73 -17.17
N VAL A 204 1.05 -9.77 -17.30
CA VAL A 204 0.37 -9.42 -18.56
C VAL A 204 1.36 -8.79 -19.54
N GLY A 205 2.19 -7.84 -19.09
CA GLY A 205 3.20 -7.19 -19.95
C GLY A 205 4.25 -8.16 -20.52
N TYR A 206 4.66 -9.17 -19.74
CA TYR A 206 5.63 -10.17 -20.19
C TYR A 206 5.03 -11.24 -21.14
N GLY A 207 3.71 -11.48 -21.05
CA GLY A 207 2.95 -12.35 -21.97
C GLY A 207 3.30 -13.85 -21.92
N ARG A 208 4.03 -14.28 -20.88
CA ARG A 208 4.38 -15.68 -20.58
C ARG A 208 4.43 -15.86 -19.07
N HIS A 209 3.36 -16.34 -18.46
CA HIS A 209 3.45 -16.72 -17.06
C HIS A 209 4.18 -18.07 -16.92
N SER A 210 5.23 -18.18 -16.10
CA SER A 210 6.11 -19.37 -16.00
C SER A 210 5.32 -20.69 -15.88
N PHE A 211 4.41 -20.79 -14.90
CA PHE A 211 3.54 -21.95 -14.68
C PHE A 211 2.58 -22.24 -15.86
N LEU A 212 2.08 -21.20 -16.52
CA LEU A 212 1.09 -21.33 -17.61
C LEU A 212 1.77 -21.72 -18.93
N TYR A 213 2.98 -21.23 -19.15
CA TYR A 213 3.82 -21.57 -20.29
C TYR A 213 4.36 -23.00 -20.18
N GLU A 214 4.80 -23.41 -18.98
CA GLU A 214 5.31 -24.76 -18.71
C GLU A 214 4.22 -25.84 -18.88
N LYS A 215 2.99 -25.60 -18.38
CA LYS A 215 1.88 -26.57 -18.49
C LYS A 215 1.03 -26.48 -19.75
N LEU A 216 0.72 -25.27 -20.23
CA LEU A 216 -0.28 -25.05 -21.30
C LEU A 216 0.34 -24.44 -22.57
N LYS A 217 1.64 -24.12 -22.59
CA LYS A 217 2.36 -23.45 -23.69
C LYS A 217 1.74 -22.12 -24.16
N VAL A 218 0.81 -21.55 -23.38
CA VAL A 218 0.12 -20.29 -23.71
C VAL A 218 1.12 -19.14 -23.69
N GLN A 219 1.22 -18.45 -24.82
CA GLN A 219 1.96 -17.21 -24.98
C GLN A 219 1.07 -16.20 -25.69
N MET A 220 0.95 -14.99 -25.11
CA MET A 220 0.28 -13.89 -25.79
C MET A 220 1.10 -13.45 -27.02
N PRO A 221 0.53 -13.43 -28.25
CA PRO A 221 1.24 -12.94 -29.43
C PRO A 221 1.62 -11.46 -29.27
N GLY A 222 2.64 -11.01 -30.01
CA GLY A 222 3.15 -9.63 -29.96
C GLY A 222 3.97 -9.25 -28.71
N THR A 223 3.72 -9.85 -27.54
CA THR A 223 4.38 -9.50 -26.26
C THR A 223 5.90 -9.71 -26.21
N ARG A 224 6.50 -10.38 -27.22
CA ARG A 224 7.97 -10.51 -27.33
C ARG A 224 8.67 -9.14 -27.40
N LEU A 225 8.00 -8.12 -27.95
CA LEU A 225 8.50 -6.75 -28.13
C LEU A 225 8.58 -5.93 -26.82
N LEU A 226 8.07 -6.47 -25.71
CA LEU A 226 7.85 -5.75 -24.44
C LEU A 226 8.62 -6.38 -23.25
N ARG A 227 9.65 -7.19 -23.54
CA ARG A 227 10.36 -8.00 -22.52
C ARG A 227 11.61 -7.36 -21.92
N TYR A 228 11.85 -6.08 -22.23
CA TYR A 228 12.95 -5.33 -21.64
C TYR A 228 12.67 -5.00 -20.17
N ASP A 229 13.70 -4.96 -19.33
CA ASP A 229 13.56 -4.66 -17.89
C ASP A 229 12.93 -3.29 -17.62
N LYS A 230 13.18 -2.32 -18.50
CA LYS A 230 12.52 -1.01 -18.50
C LYS A 230 11.01 -1.09 -18.71
N ASP A 231 10.56 -1.85 -19.71
CA ASP A 231 9.13 -2.05 -19.98
C ASP A 231 8.49 -2.85 -18.83
N ARG A 232 9.20 -3.86 -18.30
CA ARG A 232 8.77 -4.63 -17.13
C ARG A 232 8.63 -3.76 -15.88
N ARG A 233 9.58 -2.86 -15.59
CA ARG A 233 9.47 -1.85 -14.52
C ARG A 233 8.24 -0.99 -14.74
N PHE A 234 8.07 -0.44 -15.95
CA PHE A 234 6.91 0.39 -16.29
C PHE A 234 5.57 -0.32 -16.07
N PHE A 235 5.38 -1.53 -16.61
CA PHE A 235 4.14 -2.29 -16.43
C PHE A 235 3.92 -2.71 -14.97
N THR A 236 4.99 -2.97 -14.21
CA THR A 236 4.90 -3.26 -12.77
C THR A 236 4.44 -2.02 -12.00
N SER A 237 5.07 -0.86 -12.21
CA SER A 237 4.69 0.41 -11.55
C SER A 237 3.28 0.84 -11.94
N MET A 238 2.90 0.68 -13.21
CA MET A 238 1.56 0.96 -13.71
C MET A 238 0.52 0.02 -13.10
N GLY A 239 0.84 -1.27 -12.97
CA GLY A 239 -0.01 -2.23 -12.26
C GLY A 239 -0.17 -1.88 -10.77
N ALA A 240 0.90 -1.39 -10.12
CA ALA A 240 0.85 -0.92 -8.75
C ALA A 240 -0.06 0.32 -8.59
N ALA A 241 0.08 1.30 -9.49
CA ALA A 241 -0.79 2.48 -9.59
C ALA A 241 -2.27 2.10 -9.77
N ALA A 242 -2.55 1.21 -10.72
CA ALA A 242 -3.90 0.70 -10.98
C ALA A 242 -4.48 -0.08 -9.80
N GLY A 243 -3.65 -0.84 -9.07
CA GLY A 243 -4.03 -1.52 -7.83
C GLY A 243 -4.40 -0.54 -6.71
N LEU A 244 -3.64 0.54 -6.53
CA LEU A 244 -3.97 1.61 -5.58
C LEU A 244 -5.26 2.34 -6.00
N ALA A 245 -5.38 2.69 -7.27
CA ALA A 245 -6.56 3.36 -7.82
C ALA A 245 -7.83 2.53 -7.62
N CYS A 246 -7.78 1.21 -7.85
CA CYS A 246 -8.89 0.31 -7.60
C CYS A 246 -9.26 0.23 -6.10
N ALA A 247 -8.26 0.25 -5.22
CA ALA A 247 -8.47 0.12 -3.77
C ALA A 247 -9.15 1.34 -3.15
N PHE A 248 -8.77 2.56 -3.58
CA PHE A 248 -9.30 3.81 -3.01
C PHE A 248 -10.29 4.55 -3.92
N GLY A 249 -10.49 4.07 -5.15
CA GLY A 249 -11.29 4.76 -6.16
C GLY A 249 -10.63 6.03 -6.70
N SER A 250 -9.29 6.09 -6.65
CA SER A 250 -8.51 7.31 -6.88
C SER A 250 -7.49 7.13 -8.03
N PRO A 251 -7.87 7.45 -9.29
CA PRO A 251 -6.97 7.37 -10.43
C PRO A 251 -5.78 8.35 -10.38
N LEU A 252 -5.97 9.58 -9.90
CA LEU A 252 -4.87 10.54 -9.75
C LEU A 252 -3.97 10.18 -8.57
N GLY A 253 -4.54 9.70 -7.46
CA GLY A 253 -3.75 9.17 -6.34
C GLY A 253 -2.90 7.96 -6.75
N GLY A 254 -3.45 7.03 -7.54
CA GLY A 254 -2.71 5.94 -8.17
C GLY A 254 -1.54 6.41 -9.05
N LEU A 255 -1.77 7.43 -9.89
CA LEU A 255 -0.74 8.01 -10.75
C LEU A 255 0.36 8.72 -9.94
N LEU A 256 -0.02 9.57 -8.99
CA LEU A 256 0.91 10.32 -8.15
C LEU A 256 1.73 9.40 -7.26
N PHE A 257 1.13 8.33 -6.74
CA PHE A 257 1.86 7.25 -6.06
C PHE A 257 2.99 6.66 -6.92
N MET A 258 2.72 6.37 -8.20
CA MET A 258 3.75 5.88 -9.12
C MET A 258 4.83 6.93 -9.42
N MET A 259 4.52 8.22 -9.36
CA MET A 259 5.50 9.30 -9.52
C MET A 259 6.36 9.47 -8.26
N GLU A 260 5.74 9.53 -7.08
CA GLU A 260 6.38 9.70 -5.76
C GLU A 260 7.30 8.52 -5.41
N GLU A 261 6.92 7.29 -5.76
CA GLU A 261 7.64 6.06 -5.38
C GLU A 261 8.43 5.38 -6.52
N GLY A 262 8.30 5.85 -7.76
CA GLY A 262 8.74 5.09 -8.94
C GLY A 262 9.72 5.78 -9.89
N ALA A 263 9.96 7.09 -9.74
CA ALA A 263 10.55 7.91 -10.79
C ALA A 263 11.85 8.63 -10.38
N ASN A 264 13.00 8.08 -10.78
CA ASN A 264 14.23 8.88 -10.92
C ASN A 264 14.23 9.67 -12.25
N PHE A 265 13.51 9.18 -13.26
CA PHE A 265 13.35 9.83 -14.58
C PHE A 265 11.94 9.55 -15.13
N TRP A 266 11.22 10.60 -15.52
CA TRP A 266 9.83 10.52 -15.99
C TRP A 266 9.69 11.00 -17.44
N LYS A 267 8.83 10.34 -18.25
CA LYS A 267 8.46 10.83 -19.59
C LYS A 267 6.95 10.95 -19.69
N PHE A 268 6.46 12.09 -20.19
CA PHE A 268 5.03 12.40 -20.25
C PHE A 268 4.16 11.32 -20.95
N SER A 269 4.67 10.67 -21.99
CA SER A 269 3.98 9.57 -22.68
C SER A 269 3.69 8.34 -21.80
N LEU A 270 4.46 8.14 -20.73
CA LEU A 270 4.26 7.06 -19.75
C LEU A 270 3.14 7.43 -18.77
N THR A 271 3.06 8.71 -18.37
CA THR A 271 1.98 9.28 -17.52
C THR A 271 0.61 8.91 -18.07
N PHE A 272 0.37 9.22 -19.35
CA PHE A 272 -0.96 9.09 -19.94
C PHE A 272 -1.41 7.63 -19.97
N LYS A 273 -0.51 6.71 -20.33
CA LYS A 273 -0.78 5.25 -20.31
C LYS A 273 -1.07 4.74 -18.90
N ALA A 274 -0.32 5.21 -17.90
CA ALA A 274 -0.54 4.82 -16.51
C ALA A 274 -1.87 5.37 -15.96
N PHE A 275 -2.18 6.64 -16.25
CA PHE A 275 -3.44 7.27 -15.90
C PHE A 275 -4.63 6.55 -16.55
N SER A 276 -4.58 6.28 -17.87
CA SER A 276 -5.60 5.49 -18.56
C SER A 276 -5.76 4.10 -17.95
N CYS A 277 -4.68 3.43 -17.53
CA CYS A 277 -4.77 2.15 -16.84
C CYS A 277 -5.55 2.29 -15.51
N CYS A 278 -5.26 3.32 -14.71
CA CYS A 278 -5.94 3.56 -13.44
C CYS A 278 -7.43 3.86 -13.63
N VAL A 279 -7.77 4.78 -14.55
CA VAL A 279 -9.17 5.14 -14.89
C VAL A 279 -9.95 3.92 -15.41
N LEU A 280 -9.37 3.14 -16.33
CA LEU A 280 -10.02 1.92 -16.83
C LEU A 280 -10.21 0.86 -15.74
N THR A 281 -9.28 0.75 -14.78
CA THR A 281 -9.38 -0.21 -13.68
C THR A 281 -10.55 0.14 -12.77
N VAL A 282 -10.65 1.40 -12.36
CA VAL A 282 -11.76 1.92 -11.55
C VAL A 282 -13.09 1.76 -12.31
N LEU A 283 -13.14 2.15 -13.59
CA LEU A 283 -14.33 2.00 -14.42
C LEU A 283 -14.80 0.54 -14.50
N PHE A 284 -13.91 -0.41 -14.80
CA PHE A 284 -14.26 -1.84 -14.88
C PHE A 284 -14.69 -2.40 -13.52
N TYR A 285 -14.02 -2.00 -12.43
CA TYR A 285 -14.41 -2.41 -11.07
C TYR A 285 -15.83 -1.95 -10.74
N ASN A 286 -16.11 -0.66 -10.97
CA ASN A 286 -17.42 -0.07 -10.70
C ASN A 286 -18.53 -0.73 -11.53
N VAL A 287 -18.28 -1.00 -12.83
CA VAL A 287 -19.23 -1.73 -13.69
C VAL A 287 -19.49 -3.16 -13.18
N ILE A 288 -18.49 -3.86 -12.66
CA ILE A 288 -18.68 -5.21 -12.09
C ILE A 288 -19.49 -5.14 -10.79
N MET A 289 -19.11 -4.24 -9.86
CA MET A 289 -19.76 -4.14 -8.55
C MET A 289 -21.21 -3.64 -8.63
N THR A 290 -21.49 -2.59 -9.43
CA THR A 290 -22.86 -2.11 -9.63
C THR A 290 -23.78 -3.18 -10.24
N ARG A 291 -23.24 -4.12 -11.04
CA ARG A 291 -24.01 -5.26 -11.55
C ARG A 291 -24.18 -6.38 -10.52
N TYR A 292 -23.21 -6.59 -9.64
CA TYR A 292 -23.30 -7.58 -8.56
C TYR A 292 -24.28 -7.17 -7.46
N GLU A 293 -24.26 -5.91 -7.03
CA GLU A 293 -25.12 -5.40 -5.96
C GLU A 293 -26.59 -5.26 -6.37
N MET A 294 -26.91 -5.39 -7.67
CA MET A 294 -28.28 -5.30 -8.23
C MET A 294 -29.09 -4.08 -7.75
N SER A 295 -28.42 -2.95 -7.48
CA SER A 295 -29.09 -1.72 -7.09
C SER A 295 -29.83 -1.14 -8.30
N ASP A 296 -31.14 -0.89 -8.17
CA ASP A 296 -31.98 -0.27 -9.21
C ASP A 296 -31.52 1.16 -9.59
N SER A 297 -30.65 1.76 -8.79
CA SER A 297 -29.96 3.00 -9.13
C SER A 297 -29.00 2.80 -10.32
N LYS A 298 -29.35 3.37 -11.48
CA LYS A 298 -28.50 3.44 -12.68
C LYS A 298 -27.20 4.27 -12.50
N SER A 299 -26.86 4.68 -11.29
CA SER A 299 -25.72 5.54 -10.96
C SER A 299 -24.52 4.72 -10.45
N LEU A 300 -23.35 5.03 -11.02
CA LEU A 300 -22.05 4.46 -10.66
C LEU A 300 -21.53 5.10 -9.36
N HIS A 301 -22.10 4.74 -8.20
CA HIS A 301 -21.72 5.28 -6.88
C HIS A 301 -20.71 4.45 -6.08
N VAL A 302 -20.40 3.22 -6.52
CA VAL A 302 -19.20 2.53 -6.05
C VAL A 302 -18.03 3.20 -6.77
N ILE A 303 -17.08 3.77 -6.01
CA ILE A 303 -15.94 4.52 -6.57
C ILE A 303 -14.66 3.68 -6.47
N GLY A 304 -14.54 2.81 -5.46
CA GLY A 304 -13.46 1.84 -5.27
C GLY A 304 -13.80 0.88 -4.12
N ILE A 305 -12.85 0.02 -3.72
CA ILE A 305 -13.03 -0.93 -2.60
C ILE A 305 -13.34 -0.19 -1.28
N LEU A 306 -12.57 0.86 -0.97
CA LEU A 306 -12.83 1.73 0.18
C LEU A 306 -13.63 2.95 -0.27
N ASN A 307 -14.90 3.03 0.17
CA ASN A 307 -15.75 4.20 -0.04
C ASN A 307 -15.92 4.98 1.29
N LEU A 308 -15.37 6.20 1.35
CA LEU A 308 -15.43 7.06 2.55
C LEU A 308 -16.79 7.74 2.74
N GLY A 309 -17.67 7.70 1.74
CA GLY A 309 -18.91 8.47 1.69
C GLY A 309 -18.70 9.91 1.23
N THR A 310 -19.80 10.57 0.85
CA THR A 310 -19.80 11.99 0.48
C THR A 310 -19.73 12.87 1.73
N PHE A 311 -18.98 13.97 1.65
CA PHE A 311 -18.85 14.96 2.74
C PHE A 311 -19.56 16.28 2.36
N PRO A 312 -20.91 16.31 2.36
CA PRO A 312 -21.66 17.45 1.86
C PRO A 312 -21.41 18.70 2.72
N GLY A 313 -20.90 19.77 2.10
CA GLY A 313 -20.89 21.09 2.70
C GLY A 313 -19.99 21.26 3.92
N ILE A 314 -18.81 20.64 3.97
CA ILE A 314 -17.79 21.03 4.96
C ILE A 314 -17.35 22.46 4.64
N HIS A 315 -17.89 23.42 5.40
CA HIS A 315 -17.39 24.78 5.42
C HIS A 315 -16.04 24.82 6.16
N PHE A 316 -15.10 25.56 5.58
CA PHE A 316 -13.74 25.75 6.09
C PHE A 316 -13.56 27.14 6.68
N SER A 317 -13.19 27.16 7.95
CA SER A 317 -12.77 28.34 8.70
C SER A 317 -11.24 28.34 8.87
N PHE A 318 -10.66 29.52 9.13
CA PHE A 318 -9.25 29.63 9.51
C PHE A 318 -8.92 28.85 10.80
N VAL A 319 -9.90 28.64 11.68
CA VAL A 319 -9.75 27.82 12.90
C VAL A 319 -9.51 26.35 12.55
N ASP A 320 -10.14 25.82 11.50
CA ASP A 320 -9.95 24.44 11.06
C ASP A 320 -8.49 24.18 10.64
N ILE A 321 -7.82 25.17 10.02
CA ILE A 321 -6.40 25.05 9.63
C ILE A 321 -5.52 24.88 10.87
N LEU A 322 -5.75 25.66 11.94
CA LEU A 322 -5.01 25.53 13.20
C LEU A 322 -5.26 24.16 13.86
N VAL A 323 -6.51 23.68 13.83
CA VAL A 323 -6.87 22.33 14.28
C VAL A 323 -6.15 21.25 13.47
N CYS A 324 -6.09 21.39 12.14
CA CYS A 324 -5.37 20.46 11.26
C CYS A 324 -3.87 20.43 11.57
N ILE A 325 -3.24 21.58 11.84
CA ILE A 325 -1.82 21.65 12.24
C ILE A 325 -1.59 20.93 13.58
N VAL A 326 -2.45 21.15 14.58
CA VAL A 326 -2.34 20.50 15.90
C VAL A 326 -2.58 19.00 15.81
N LEU A 327 -3.63 18.56 15.10
CA LEU A 327 -3.89 17.14 14.86
C LEU A 327 -2.79 16.48 14.01
N GLY A 328 -2.23 17.20 13.03
CA GLY A 328 -1.08 16.77 12.24
C GLY A 328 0.16 16.52 13.10
N ALA A 329 0.46 17.44 14.03
CA ALA A 329 1.56 17.27 14.98
C ALA A 329 1.32 16.06 15.92
N LEU A 330 0.11 15.91 16.47
CA LEU A 330 -0.26 14.76 17.32
C LEU A 330 -0.19 13.44 16.54
N GLY A 331 -0.75 13.39 15.33
CA GLY A 331 -0.70 12.24 14.42
C GLY A 331 0.73 11.89 14.01
N GLY A 332 1.61 12.88 13.85
CA GLY A 332 3.04 12.70 13.64
C GLY A 332 3.75 12.05 14.83
N VAL A 333 3.47 12.48 16.06
CA VAL A 333 4.01 11.86 17.29
C VAL A 333 3.50 10.43 17.48
N ILE A 334 2.20 10.22 17.26
CA ILE A 334 1.56 8.89 17.29
C ILE A 334 2.21 7.98 16.23
N GLY A 335 2.35 8.45 15.00
CA GLY A 335 2.97 7.70 13.90
C GLY A 335 4.45 7.39 14.11
N ALA A 336 5.22 8.34 14.63
CA ALA A 336 6.63 8.11 15.00
C ALA A 336 6.77 7.04 16.10
N THR A 337 5.89 7.07 17.11
CA THR A 337 5.83 6.07 18.18
C THR A 337 5.45 4.69 17.63
N TYR A 338 4.45 4.63 16.76
CA TYR A 338 4.02 3.42 16.06
C TYR A 338 5.16 2.78 15.24
N ILE A 339 5.88 3.59 14.45
CA ILE A 339 7.04 3.12 13.66
C ILE A 339 8.15 2.59 14.58
N PHE A 340 8.45 3.29 15.67
CA PHE A 340 9.49 2.90 16.63
C PHE A 340 9.17 1.57 17.34
N LEU A 341 7.93 1.40 17.81
CA LEU A 341 7.45 0.16 18.43
C LEU A 341 7.51 -1.00 17.44
N ASN A 342 7.02 -0.79 16.22
CA ASN A 342 7.10 -1.80 15.17
C ASN A 342 8.55 -2.14 14.79
N GLY A 343 9.47 -1.18 14.77
CA GLY A 343 10.90 -1.42 14.56
C GLY A 343 11.51 -2.34 15.61
N LYS A 344 11.17 -2.14 16.89
CA LYS A 344 11.56 -3.06 17.98
C LYS A 344 10.94 -4.44 17.82
N LEU A 345 9.65 -4.52 17.48
CA LEU A 345 8.92 -5.78 17.27
C LEU A 345 9.48 -6.57 16.07
N ALA A 346 9.83 -5.90 14.98
CA ALA A 346 10.47 -6.52 13.81
C ALA A 346 11.84 -7.12 14.15
N ASN A 347 12.66 -6.41 14.95
CA ASN A 347 13.94 -6.92 15.45
C ASN A 347 13.74 -8.13 16.39
N PHE A 348 12.74 -8.10 17.26
CA PHE A 348 12.37 -9.24 18.10
C PHE A 348 11.98 -10.47 17.26
N ARG A 349 11.09 -10.29 16.28
CA ARG A 349 10.67 -11.36 15.34
C ARG A 349 11.85 -11.93 14.56
N LYS A 350 12.75 -11.07 14.06
CA LYS A 350 13.95 -11.51 13.33
C LYS A 350 14.86 -12.41 14.19
N LYS A 351 14.94 -12.17 15.50
CA LYS A 351 15.77 -12.96 16.43
C LYS A 351 15.08 -14.24 16.93
N TYR A 352 13.81 -14.16 17.31
CA TYR A 352 13.12 -15.26 18.04
C TYR A 352 12.03 -15.97 17.22
N VAL A 353 11.41 -15.31 16.23
CA VAL A 353 10.30 -15.85 15.42
C VAL A 353 10.77 -16.16 14.00
N SER A 354 11.79 -17.01 13.89
CA SER A 354 12.41 -17.40 12.61
C SER A 354 11.65 -18.56 11.93
N ASN A 355 11.30 -19.60 12.69
CA ASN A 355 10.72 -20.85 12.21
C ASN A 355 9.27 -20.68 11.71
N LYS A 356 8.90 -21.42 10.64
CA LYS A 356 7.57 -21.39 10.02
C LYS A 356 6.44 -21.74 10.99
N TYR A 357 6.67 -22.70 11.90
CA TYR A 357 5.66 -23.11 12.88
C TYR A 357 5.43 -22.03 13.95
N ILE A 358 6.51 -21.39 14.44
CA ILE A 358 6.42 -20.30 15.43
C ILE A 358 5.68 -19.10 14.82
N LYS A 359 5.91 -18.79 13.54
CA LYS A 359 5.16 -17.76 12.80
C LYS A 359 3.66 -18.06 12.71
N MET A 360 3.26 -19.32 12.50
CA MET A 360 1.86 -19.73 12.52
C MET A 360 1.25 -19.61 13.92
N VAL A 361 1.97 -20.05 14.96
CA VAL A 361 1.55 -19.89 16.37
C VAL A 361 1.41 -18.42 16.74
N GLU A 362 2.31 -17.53 16.29
CA GLU A 362 2.19 -16.09 16.50
C GLU A 362 0.90 -15.52 15.89
N VAL A 363 0.58 -15.87 14.62
CA VAL A 363 -0.66 -15.41 13.96
C VAL A 363 -1.90 -15.85 14.76
N VAL A 364 -1.95 -17.10 15.19
CA VAL A 364 -3.06 -17.63 16.02
C VAL A 364 -3.13 -16.91 17.36
N LEU A 365 -1.99 -16.68 18.03
CA LEU A 365 -1.91 -15.98 19.31
C LEU A 365 -2.44 -14.54 19.21
N VAL A 366 -2.02 -13.77 18.20
CA VAL A 366 -2.52 -12.40 17.99
C VAL A 366 -4.02 -12.42 17.71
N ALA A 367 -4.51 -13.35 16.89
CA ALA A 367 -5.93 -13.36 16.56
C ALA A 367 -6.84 -13.81 17.71
N VAL A 368 -6.38 -14.75 18.54
CA VAL A 368 -7.03 -15.08 19.81
C VAL A 368 -6.99 -13.90 20.78
N SER A 369 -5.89 -13.14 20.85
CA SER A 369 -5.81 -11.96 21.73
C SER A 369 -6.77 -10.85 21.27
N ILE A 370 -6.90 -10.59 19.98
CA ILE A 370 -7.88 -9.61 19.46
C ILE A 370 -9.31 -10.06 19.76
N ALA A 371 -9.64 -11.33 19.54
CA ALA A 371 -10.97 -11.85 19.84
C ALA A 371 -11.29 -11.80 21.35
N SER A 372 -10.34 -12.14 22.22
CA SER A 372 -10.54 -12.11 23.67
C SER A 372 -10.65 -10.68 24.21
N ILE A 373 -9.85 -9.74 23.70
CA ILE A 373 -9.93 -8.32 24.08
C ILE A 373 -11.25 -7.71 23.60
N ALA A 374 -11.66 -7.97 22.36
CA ALA A 374 -12.95 -7.53 21.84
C ALA A 374 -14.10 -8.07 22.72
N LEU A 375 -14.17 -9.39 22.95
CA LEU A 375 -15.20 -10.00 23.79
C LEU A 375 -15.20 -9.45 25.22
N THR A 376 -14.02 -9.19 25.78
CA THR A 376 -13.85 -8.56 27.10
C THR A 376 -14.44 -7.14 27.11
N CYS A 377 -14.09 -6.30 26.14
CA CYS A 377 -14.66 -4.96 25.99
C CYS A 377 -16.20 -5.00 25.85
N LEU A 378 -16.75 -5.96 25.11
CA LEU A 378 -18.19 -6.14 24.92
C LEU A 378 -18.95 -6.53 26.19
N ILE A 379 -18.36 -7.41 27.01
CA ILE A 379 -18.97 -7.88 28.26
C ILE A 379 -18.95 -6.78 29.33
N PHE A 380 -17.87 -5.99 29.40
CA PHE A 380 -17.72 -4.92 30.40
C PHE A 380 -18.36 -3.58 29.99
N SER A 381 -18.80 -3.41 28.73
CA SER A 381 -19.52 -2.22 28.28
C SER A 381 -21.03 -2.34 28.53
N ASN A 382 -21.59 -1.42 29.32
CA ASN A 382 -23.03 -1.30 29.58
C ASN A 382 -23.69 -0.14 28.79
N GLU A 383 -23.03 0.34 27.73
CA GLU A 383 -23.45 1.50 26.94
C GLU A 383 -24.36 1.04 25.78
N CYS A 384 -25.67 1.19 25.98
CA CYS A 384 -26.72 0.81 25.03
C CYS A 384 -27.37 2.06 24.43
N MET A 385 -27.65 2.04 23.12
CA MET A 385 -28.25 3.16 22.39
C MET A 385 -29.48 2.70 21.58
N ASP A 386 -30.51 3.53 21.52
CA ASP A 386 -31.68 3.29 20.67
C ASP A 386 -31.35 3.51 19.19
N LEU A 387 -32.00 2.75 18.31
CA LEU A 387 -31.83 2.96 16.86
C LEU A 387 -32.53 4.24 16.37
N SER A 388 -33.51 4.76 17.11
CA SER A 388 -34.28 5.97 16.76
C SER A 388 -33.47 7.26 16.89
N SER A 389 -32.44 7.32 17.75
CA SER A 389 -31.55 8.49 17.89
C SER A 389 -30.53 8.64 16.76
N LEU A 390 -30.51 7.71 15.80
CA LEU A 390 -29.54 7.61 14.71
C LEU A 390 -30.14 7.96 13.34
N HIS A 391 -31.20 8.77 13.33
CA HIS A 391 -31.86 9.24 12.12
C HIS A 391 -30.86 9.97 11.19
N GLY A 392 -30.73 9.48 9.94
CA GLY A 392 -29.75 9.99 8.96
C GLY A 392 -28.36 9.35 9.00
N SER A 393 -28.05 8.52 10.00
CA SER A 393 -26.77 7.79 10.06
C SER A 393 -26.61 6.74 8.93
N PRO A 394 -25.37 6.40 8.53
CA PRO A 394 -25.09 5.19 7.77
C PRO A 394 -25.67 3.92 8.38
N LEU A 395 -25.82 3.85 9.71
CA LEU A 395 -26.34 2.66 10.40
C LEU A 395 -27.82 2.40 10.05
N VAL A 396 -28.63 3.45 10.05
CA VAL A 396 -30.09 3.37 9.78
C VAL A 396 -30.35 3.26 8.28
N ARG A 397 -29.61 4.01 7.45
CA ARG A 397 -29.78 4.00 5.98
C ARG A 397 -29.53 2.63 5.35
N SER A 398 -28.63 1.82 5.91
CA SER A 398 -28.42 0.43 5.48
C SER A 398 -29.59 -0.51 5.82
N ARG A 399 -30.46 -0.15 6.78
CA ARG A 399 -31.65 -0.92 7.17
C ARG A 399 -32.86 -0.56 6.30
N GLU A 400 -33.06 0.73 6.01
CA GLU A 400 -34.15 1.22 5.15
C GLU A 400 -34.07 0.63 3.72
N VAL A 401 -32.85 0.45 3.19
CA VAL A 401 -32.60 -0.19 1.88
C VAL A 401 -33.00 -1.68 1.85
N TRP A 402 -33.03 -2.34 3.02
CA TRP A 402 -33.50 -3.73 3.15
C TRP A 402 -35.02 -3.84 3.06
N GLU A 403 -35.75 -2.93 3.72
CA GLU A 403 -37.22 -2.90 3.67
C GLU A 403 -37.74 -2.55 2.27
N SER A 404 -36.96 -1.84 1.45
CA SER A 404 -37.26 -1.59 0.03
C SER A 404 -36.97 -2.78 -0.92
N GLY A 405 -36.63 -3.97 -0.41
CA GLY A 405 -36.57 -5.21 -1.19
C GLY A 405 -35.26 -5.47 -1.95
N SER A 406 -34.21 -4.65 -1.76
CA SER A 406 -32.90 -4.89 -2.34
C SER A 406 -32.17 -6.03 -1.62
N ARG A 407 -31.92 -7.15 -2.32
CA ARG A 407 -31.28 -8.37 -1.78
C ARG A 407 -29.76 -8.25 -1.59
N VAL A 408 -29.29 -7.14 -1.03
CA VAL A 408 -27.89 -6.98 -0.61
C VAL A 408 -27.80 -7.41 0.86
N PRO A 409 -27.17 -8.54 1.22
CA PRO A 409 -27.16 -9.01 2.59
C PRO A 409 -26.40 -8.01 3.49
N SER A 410 -27.08 -7.43 4.48
CA SER A 410 -26.49 -6.43 5.37
C SER A 410 -25.53 -7.10 6.34
N LEU A 411 -24.22 -7.05 6.03
CA LEU A 411 -23.14 -7.50 6.91
C LEU A 411 -22.93 -6.58 8.14
N VAL A 412 -23.98 -5.89 8.56
CA VAL A 412 -23.94 -4.70 9.42
C VAL A 412 -25.18 -4.65 10.33
N ASP A 413 -25.67 -5.82 10.76
CA ASP A 413 -26.68 -5.88 11.81
C ASP A 413 -26.09 -5.32 13.12
N PRO A 414 -26.76 -4.37 13.79
CA PRO A 414 -26.29 -3.82 15.06
C PRO A 414 -26.30 -4.91 16.14
N VAL A 415 -25.31 -4.86 17.04
CA VAL A 415 -25.06 -5.92 18.02
C VAL A 415 -25.90 -5.68 19.27
N TYR A 416 -26.99 -6.43 19.44
CA TYR A 416 -27.94 -6.30 20.56
C TYR A 416 -27.48 -6.96 21.89
N LEU A 417 -26.19 -7.29 22.03
CA LEU A 417 -25.68 -8.04 23.19
C LEU A 417 -25.66 -7.19 24.48
N ASN A 418 -26.17 -7.75 25.58
CA ASN A 418 -26.25 -7.12 26.92
C ASN A 418 -27.09 -5.82 26.98
N CYS A 419 -28.05 -5.64 26.07
CA CYS A 419 -28.88 -4.44 26.00
C CYS A 419 -30.40 -4.75 26.08
N PRO A 420 -31.22 -3.83 26.63
CA PRO A 420 -32.68 -3.90 26.57
C PRO A 420 -33.23 -4.08 25.15
N PRO A 421 -34.39 -4.75 24.97
CA PRO A 421 -34.99 -4.95 23.65
C PRO A 421 -35.27 -3.61 22.96
N GLY A 422 -34.75 -3.44 21.74
CA GLY A 422 -34.81 -2.19 20.96
C GLY A 422 -33.51 -1.38 20.95
N THR A 423 -32.67 -1.52 21.98
CA THR A 423 -31.35 -0.86 22.08
C THR A 423 -30.20 -1.78 21.67
N PHE A 424 -29.15 -1.24 21.06
CA PHE A 424 -27.96 -1.99 20.67
C PHE A 424 -26.71 -1.51 21.43
N ASN A 425 -25.70 -2.38 21.52
CA ASN A 425 -24.46 -2.13 22.22
C ASN A 425 -23.48 -1.34 21.35
N VAL A 426 -23.07 -0.15 21.80
CA VAL A 426 -22.20 0.73 21.03
C VAL A 426 -20.79 0.16 20.89
N MET A 427 -20.26 -0.51 21.93
CA MET A 427 -18.98 -1.22 21.87
C MET A 427 -19.04 -2.40 20.87
N GLY A 428 -20.20 -3.08 20.82
CA GLY A 428 -20.56 -4.06 19.78
C GLY A 428 -20.36 -3.53 18.37
N ASN A 429 -20.94 -2.36 18.13
CA ASN A 429 -20.88 -1.67 16.85
C ASN A 429 -19.44 -1.24 16.46
N VAL A 430 -18.58 -0.95 17.44
CA VAL A 430 -17.19 -0.54 17.21
C VAL A 430 -16.26 -1.72 16.95
N TRP A 431 -16.37 -2.83 17.69
CA TRP A 431 -15.44 -3.96 17.56
C TRP A 431 -15.77 -4.96 16.46
N LEU A 432 -17.07 -5.23 16.22
CA LEU A 432 -17.49 -6.33 15.36
C LEU A 432 -17.77 -5.91 13.90
N ARG A 433 -17.76 -4.61 13.60
CA ARG A 433 -17.92 -4.11 12.23
C ARG A 433 -16.65 -4.30 11.39
N PRO A 434 -16.78 -4.57 10.07
CA PRO A 434 -15.64 -4.50 9.17
C PRO A 434 -15.09 -3.07 9.09
N GLY A 435 -13.76 -2.96 9.02
CA GLY A 435 -13.04 -1.67 9.09
C GLY A 435 -13.56 -0.56 8.17
N PRO A 436 -13.88 -0.81 6.88
CA PRO A 436 -14.43 0.22 5.99
C PRO A 436 -15.77 0.81 6.49
N TYR A 437 -16.69 -0.02 6.97
CA TYR A 437 -17.99 0.44 7.49
C TYR A 437 -17.87 1.12 8.85
N LEU A 438 -16.93 0.67 9.69
CA LEU A 438 -16.60 1.36 10.95
C LEU A 438 -16.03 2.76 10.68
N LEU A 439 -15.09 2.87 9.74
CA LEU A 439 -14.49 4.15 9.34
C LEU A 439 -15.56 5.12 8.83
N ARG A 440 -16.48 4.63 7.99
CA ARG A 440 -17.62 5.43 7.50
C ARG A 440 -18.58 5.86 8.62
N GLY A 441 -18.81 5.02 9.63
CA GLY A 441 -19.56 5.42 10.83
C GLY A 441 -18.87 6.56 11.59
N LEU A 442 -17.58 6.40 11.90
CA LEU A 442 -16.79 7.44 12.60
C LEU A 442 -16.79 8.80 11.88
N PHE A 443 -16.86 8.80 10.55
CA PHE A 443 -16.91 10.02 9.72
C PHE A 443 -18.30 10.66 9.59
N HIS A 444 -19.40 9.90 9.67
CA HIS A 444 -20.74 10.39 9.30
C HIS A 444 -21.83 10.20 10.36
N ASP A 445 -21.57 9.47 11.44
CA ASP A 445 -22.51 9.33 12.55
C ASP A 445 -22.58 10.64 13.37
N PRO A 446 -23.77 11.07 13.84
CA PRO A 446 -23.97 12.34 14.54
C PRO A 446 -23.19 12.45 15.86
N PRO A 447 -22.96 13.66 16.40
CA PRO A 447 -22.27 13.85 17.68
C PRO A 447 -23.00 13.12 18.82
N GLY A 448 -22.25 12.53 19.74
CA GLY A 448 -22.80 11.73 20.85
C GLY A 448 -23.11 10.27 20.52
N THR A 449 -23.01 9.81 19.26
CA THR A 449 -23.15 8.37 18.92
C THR A 449 -22.13 7.49 19.63
N TYR A 450 -20.91 8.00 19.82
CA TYR A 450 -19.79 7.26 20.40
C TYR A 450 -19.36 7.87 21.73
N PRO A 451 -19.86 7.40 22.89
CA PRO A 451 -19.50 7.97 24.18
C PRO A 451 -18.00 7.79 24.45
N VAL A 452 -17.40 8.79 25.10
CA VAL A 452 -15.95 8.84 25.44
C VAL A 452 -15.47 7.54 26.13
N ARG A 453 -16.33 6.93 26.97
CA ARG A 453 -16.10 5.67 27.68
C ARG A 453 -15.90 4.45 26.77
N VAL A 454 -16.43 4.49 25.54
CA VAL A 454 -16.33 3.42 24.54
C VAL A 454 -15.20 3.73 23.55
N ILE A 455 -15.20 4.92 22.95
CA ILE A 455 -14.26 5.27 21.89
C ILE A 455 -12.82 5.47 22.41
N GLY A 456 -12.66 5.95 23.65
CA GLY A 456 -11.36 6.14 24.30
C GLY A 456 -10.53 4.86 24.48
N PRO A 457 -11.03 3.83 25.19
CA PRO A 457 -10.31 2.56 25.30
C PRO A 457 -10.17 1.88 23.93
N PHE A 458 -11.17 1.97 23.04
CA PHE A 458 -11.04 1.43 21.70
C PHE A 458 -9.87 2.05 20.92
N SER A 459 -9.73 3.38 20.86
CA SER A 459 -8.66 4.01 20.08
C SER A 459 -7.26 3.60 20.56
N LEU A 460 -7.07 3.51 21.88
CA LEU A 460 -5.79 3.13 22.51
C LEU A 460 -5.46 1.64 22.31
N ILE A 461 -6.45 0.76 22.44
CA ILE A 461 -6.26 -0.67 22.25
C ILE A 461 -6.04 -0.96 20.75
N TRP A 462 -6.85 -0.36 19.87
CA TRP A 462 -6.81 -0.62 18.43
C TRP A 462 -5.48 -0.23 17.80
N ILE A 463 -4.86 0.90 18.20
CA ILE A 463 -3.53 1.28 17.68
C ILE A 463 -2.41 0.33 18.13
N CYS A 464 -2.48 -0.18 19.37
CA CYS A 464 -1.55 -1.20 19.85
C CYS A 464 -1.74 -2.53 19.10
N LEU A 465 -2.99 -2.94 18.86
CA LEU A 465 -3.32 -4.15 18.11
C LEU A 465 -2.93 -4.06 16.64
N SER A 466 -3.17 -2.94 15.97
CA SER A 466 -2.74 -2.73 14.58
C SER A 466 -1.21 -2.70 14.46
N CYS A 467 -0.51 -2.15 15.46
CA CYS A 467 0.95 -2.22 15.55
C CYS A 467 1.46 -3.67 15.74
N TRP A 468 0.77 -4.50 16.53
CA TRP A 468 1.15 -5.90 16.71
C TRP A 468 0.86 -6.74 15.45
N CYS A 469 -0.24 -6.46 14.75
CA CYS A 469 -0.58 -7.10 13.48
C CYS A 469 0.44 -6.80 12.37
N LEU A 470 1.05 -5.62 12.37
CA LEU A 470 2.06 -5.25 11.39
C LEU A 470 3.29 -6.18 11.48
N GLY A 471 3.54 -6.96 10.43
CA GLY A 471 4.74 -7.80 10.30
C GLY A 471 4.58 -9.27 10.69
N LEU A 472 3.34 -9.76 10.81
CA LEU A 472 3.05 -11.20 10.81
C LEU A 472 3.38 -11.85 9.44
N ALA A 473 3.16 -13.18 9.32
CA ALA A 473 3.66 -14.00 8.21
C ALA A 473 2.62 -14.32 7.10
N VAL A 474 1.91 -13.32 6.59
CA VAL A 474 0.69 -13.48 5.75
C VAL A 474 0.52 -12.26 4.80
N PRO A 475 -0.49 -12.17 3.91
CA PRO A 475 -0.92 -10.92 3.25
C PRO A 475 -1.85 -10.00 4.08
N ALA A 476 -1.54 -8.69 4.22
CA ALA A 476 -2.48 -7.65 4.71
C ALA A 476 -2.01 -6.20 4.54
N GLY A 477 -2.97 -5.29 4.34
CA GLY A 477 -2.79 -3.84 4.34
C GLY A 477 -2.99 -3.21 5.71
N LEU A 478 -2.42 -2.01 5.87
CA LEU A 478 -2.47 -1.20 7.10
C LEU A 478 -3.25 0.10 6.93
N PHE A 479 -3.66 0.45 5.71
CA PHE A 479 -4.35 1.69 5.41
C PHE A 479 -5.64 1.80 6.23
N VAL A 480 -6.62 0.91 6.04
CA VAL A 480 -7.87 0.93 6.82
C VAL A 480 -7.64 0.81 8.34
N PRO A 481 -6.81 -0.12 8.86
CA PRO A 481 -6.52 -0.18 10.30
C PRO A 481 -6.00 1.13 10.91
N ASN A 482 -5.12 1.85 10.20
CA ASN A 482 -4.54 3.10 10.67
C ASN A 482 -5.48 4.29 10.44
N LEU A 483 -6.28 4.27 9.37
CA LEU A 483 -7.40 5.20 9.19
C LEU A 483 -8.39 5.09 10.35
N VAL A 484 -8.75 3.88 10.78
CA VAL A 484 -9.64 3.65 11.95
C VAL A 484 -8.97 4.08 13.26
N ALA A 485 -7.66 3.84 13.43
CA ALA A 485 -6.92 4.31 14.60
C ALA A 485 -6.93 5.85 14.71
N GLY A 486 -6.66 6.54 13.59
CA GLY A 486 -6.72 8.00 13.54
C GLY A 486 -8.14 8.55 13.64
N ALA A 487 -9.12 7.92 13.00
CA ALA A 487 -10.52 8.33 13.05
C ALA A 487 -11.09 8.20 14.46
N SER A 488 -10.80 7.10 15.17
CA SER A 488 -11.24 6.92 16.55
C SER A 488 -10.56 7.88 17.52
N PHE A 489 -9.27 8.18 17.33
CA PHE A 489 -8.57 9.22 18.10
C PHE A 489 -9.10 10.63 17.84
N GLY A 490 -9.32 11.00 16.57
CA GLY A 490 -9.92 12.27 16.19
C GLY A 490 -11.36 12.41 16.72
N ARG A 491 -12.16 11.36 16.58
CA ARG A 491 -13.52 11.28 17.13
C ARG A 491 -13.51 11.47 18.65
N LEU A 492 -12.61 10.79 19.37
CA LEU A 492 -12.44 10.94 20.82
C LEU A 492 -12.18 12.41 21.22
N LEU A 493 -11.28 13.11 20.52
CA LEU A 493 -11.03 14.53 20.79
C LEU A 493 -12.27 15.39 20.50
N GLY A 494 -12.98 15.13 19.40
CA GLY A 494 -14.23 15.81 19.08
C GLY A 494 -15.33 15.60 20.12
N GLU A 495 -15.60 14.37 20.55
CA GLU A 495 -16.63 14.07 21.57
C GLU A 495 -16.27 14.63 22.96
N ILE A 496 -14.99 14.92 23.23
CA ILE A 496 -14.54 15.64 24.45
C ILE A 496 -14.73 17.16 24.30
N ILE A 497 -14.38 17.75 23.15
CA ILE A 497 -14.34 19.21 22.95
C ILE A 497 -15.72 19.77 22.59
N TYR A 498 -16.48 19.07 21.74
CA TYR A 498 -17.77 19.52 21.19
C TYR A 498 -18.80 19.90 22.27
N PRO A 499 -18.97 19.18 23.39
CA PRO A 499 -19.92 19.58 24.44
C PRO A 499 -19.63 20.96 25.07
N HIS A 500 -18.37 21.41 25.05
CA HIS A 500 -17.93 22.67 25.66
C HIS A 500 -18.08 23.87 24.72
N PHE A 501 -17.76 23.72 23.43
CA PHE A 501 -17.77 24.82 22.46
C PHE A 501 -19.02 24.83 21.56
N LYS A 502 -19.54 23.65 21.20
CA LYS A 502 -20.69 23.44 20.29
C LYS A 502 -20.60 24.17 18.95
N ASP A 503 -19.38 24.30 18.45
CA ASP A 503 -19.02 25.05 17.25
C ASP A 503 -18.65 24.09 16.08
N ASP A 504 -18.73 24.56 14.84
CA ASP A 504 -18.63 23.70 13.65
C ASP A 504 -17.21 23.12 13.42
N TRP A 505 -16.17 23.82 13.88
CA TRP A 505 -14.78 23.33 13.82
C TRP A 505 -14.52 22.15 14.77
N CYS A 506 -15.23 22.09 15.91
CA CYS A 506 -15.03 21.06 16.92
C CYS A 506 -15.91 19.81 16.74
N ARG A 507 -16.67 19.74 15.64
CA ARG A 507 -17.57 18.62 15.33
C ARG A 507 -16.83 17.28 15.29
N PRO A 508 -17.32 16.25 16.01
CA PRO A 508 -16.68 14.93 16.05
C PRO A 508 -16.46 14.29 14.68
N GLU A 509 -17.36 14.51 13.73
CA GLU A 509 -17.28 14.03 12.35
C GLU A 509 -16.05 14.60 11.62
N LYS A 510 -15.86 15.92 11.67
CA LYS A 510 -14.69 16.60 11.08
C LYS A 510 -13.40 16.19 11.79
N MET A 511 -13.41 16.17 13.12
CA MET A 511 -12.26 15.79 13.94
C MET A 511 -11.82 14.33 13.67
N ALA A 512 -12.76 13.41 13.45
CA ALA A 512 -12.45 12.04 13.03
C ALA A 512 -11.77 12.00 11.67
N PHE A 513 -12.25 12.77 10.67
CA PHE A 513 -11.59 12.88 9.37
C PHE A 513 -10.13 13.36 9.50
N TRP A 514 -9.90 14.48 10.19
CA TRP A 514 -8.54 15.03 10.40
C TRP A 514 -7.61 14.09 11.16
N GLY A 515 -8.11 13.44 12.22
CA GLY A 515 -7.34 12.45 12.97
C GLY A 515 -6.93 11.26 12.10
N SER A 516 -7.83 10.81 11.21
CA SER A 516 -7.59 9.72 10.25
C SER A 516 -6.47 10.07 9.26
N VAL A 517 -6.56 11.25 8.64
CA VAL A 517 -5.53 11.79 7.74
C VAL A 517 -4.19 11.92 8.47
N ALA A 518 -4.18 12.56 9.64
CA ALA A 518 -2.96 12.85 10.40
C ALA A 518 -2.20 11.61 10.87
N VAL A 519 -2.89 10.62 11.45
CA VAL A 519 -2.25 9.38 11.91
C VAL A 519 -1.79 8.52 10.73
N LEU A 520 -2.56 8.46 9.64
CA LEU A 520 -2.11 7.72 8.44
C LEU A 520 -0.85 8.38 7.86
N ASN A 521 -0.86 9.70 7.65
CA ASN A 521 0.31 10.45 7.16
C ASN A 521 1.54 10.29 8.06
N GLY A 522 1.37 10.38 9.39
CA GLY A 522 2.45 10.18 10.36
C GLY A 522 3.12 8.80 10.26
N ILE A 523 2.38 7.77 9.84
CA ILE A 523 2.87 6.40 9.68
C ILE A 523 3.44 6.14 8.27
N VAL A 524 2.73 6.52 7.20
CA VAL A 524 3.12 6.13 5.82
C VAL A 524 3.99 7.17 5.10
N ARG A 525 3.86 8.46 5.45
CA ARG A 525 4.62 9.59 4.89
C ARG A 525 4.56 9.69 3.35
N TYR A 526 3.35 9.56 2.79
CA TYR A 526 3.06 9.87 1.40
C TYR A 526 2.25 11.15 1.34
N TYR A 527 2.80 12.20 0.74
CA TYR A 527 2.20 13.53 0.84
C TYR A 527 1.30 13.80 -0.36
N LEU A 528 1.87 13.76 -1.57
CA LEU A 528 1.14 14.11 -2.79
C LEU A 528 0.15 13.00 -3.18
N ALA A 529 0.59 11.74 -3.15
CA ALA A 529 -0.27 10.61 -3.48
C ALA A 529 -1.45 10.47 -2.51
N LEU A 530 -1.22 10.63 -1.20
CA LEU A 530 -2.29 10.44 -0.21
C LEU A 530 -3.26 11.63 -0.19
N THR A 531 -2.79 12.86 -0.39
CA THR A 531 -3.66 14.03 -0.55
C THR A 531 -4.62 13.83 -1.73
N ALA A 532 -4.12 13.39 -2.88
CA ALA A 532 -4.97 13.08 -4.03
C ALA A 532 -5.94 11.92 -3.76
N VAL A 533 -5.51 10.87 -3.03
CA VAL A 533 -6.41 9.78 -2.58
C VAL A 533 -7.57 10.30 -1.75
N PHE A 534 -7.31 11.12 -0.73
CA PHE A 534 -8.39 11.68 0.09
C PHE A 534 -9.27 12.66 -0.69
N VAL A 535 -8.69 13.52 -1.53
CA VAL A 535 -9.46 14.49 -2.32
C VAL A 535 -10.40 13.81 -3.32
N GLU A 536 -9.93 12.79 -4.06
CA GLU A 536 -10.79 12.03 -4.98
C GLU A 536 -11.82 11.17 -4.23
N SER A 537 -11.47 10.54 -3.11
CA SER A 537 -12.40 9.65 -2.36
C SER A 537 -13.44 10.38 -1.51
N THR A 538 -13.27 11.69 -1.29
CA THR A 538 -14.23 12.58 -0.60
C THR A 538 -15.03 13.46 -1.56
N ASP A 539 -14.71 13.45 -2.86
CA ASP A 539 -15.31 14.26 -3.92
C ASP A 539 -15.30 15.78 -3.63
N THR A 540 -14.30 16.26 -2.87
CA THR A 540 -14.26 17.66 -2.38
C THR A 540 -12.86 18.25 -2.50
N LEU A 541 -12.61 18.97 -3.60
CA LEU A 541 -11.32 19.63 -3.90
C LEU A 541 -10.86 20.62 -2.81
N ILE A 542 -11.79 21.24 -2.08
CA ILE A 542 -11.50 22.23 -1.02
C ILE A 542 -10.71 21.59 0.14
N LEU A 543 -10.88 20.29 0.37
CA LEU A 543 -10.12 19.53 1.38
C LEU A 543 -8.62 19.42 1.06
N GLY A 544 -8.21 19.61 -0.20
CA GLY A 544 -6.82 19.35 -0.61
C GLY A 544 -5.78 20.22 0.09
N PHE A 545 -6.11 21.47 0.44
CA PHE A 545 -5.19 22.37 1.14
C PHE A 545 -4.94 21.96 2.61
N PRO A 546 -5.95 21.74 3.47
CA PRO A 546 -5.72 21.31 4.86
C PRO A 546 -5.25 19.86 5.04
N ILE A 547 -5.33 19.01 4.00
CA ILE A 547 -4.78 17.64 4.02
C ILE A 547 -3.25 17.62 3.77
N MET A 548 -2.73 18.61 3.04
CA MET A 548 -1.34 18.75 2.61
C MET A 548 -0.45 19.36 3.70
#